data_AF-A0A6C0GLY1-F1
#
_entry.id   AF-A0A6C0GLY1-F1
#
_cell.length_a   1.000
_cell.length_b   1.000
_cell.length_c   1.000
_cell.angle_alpha   90.00
_cell.angle_beta   90.00
_cell.angle_gamma   90.00
#
_symmetry.space_group_name_H-M   'P 1'
#
loop_
_entity.id
_entity.type
_entity.pdbx_description
1 polymer ?
#
loop_
_entity_poly.entity_id
_entity_poly.type
_entity_poly.pdbx_seq_one_letter_code
_entity_poly.pdbx_strand_id
1 'polypeptide(L)'
;MKYLCIFLITGVWLVGAVSHAGSKPILTTPVTFVGSTPADNSIRFVLGIAPNDQIDFIKWALNLHTDKASANTFELTITFGESQPNTTGFKNGGRISSFAGTYTISKSSHKPVKGEVYQLVSPKLSGGISLVILNENLLHLLNPDFTLMAGNGGWDYTLNRKEPVASSSSLPVLTAAAALITEKTKEVVFAGRTPCQEIAKAYNLPKNEDCFKLKWKLTLKRDSITFMPSTYQLSSNIDRSRIIEGKWAIIKGVEGNPDVVLYQLDPDKPNQSFYFLAGDQNVLFFLNKKKQLLTGNNKFSFTLSKSAEQKTPDQ
;
A
#
# COMPACT_ATOMS: atom_id res chain seq x y z
N MET A 1 14.73 -46.54 -79.52
CA MET A 1 14.34 -45.32 -80.26
C MET A 1 14.19 -44.18 -79.26
N LYS A 2 14.99 -43.14 -79.43
CA LYS A 2 15.01 -41.92 -78.61
C LYS A 2 13.78 -41.08 -78.94
N TYR A 3 13.03 -40.61 -77.94
CA TYR A 3 12.18 -39.42 -78.10
C TYR A 3 12.47 -38.42 -76.97
N LEU A 4 12.83 -37.23 -77.45
CA LEU A 4 13.23 -36.02 -76.76
C LEU A 4 11.95 -35.28 -76.32
N CYS A 5 11.72 -35.12 -75.02
CA CYS A 5 10.67 -34.24 -74.49
C CYS A 5 11.30 -32.91 -74.04
N ILE A 6 10.97 -31.85 -74.77
CA ILE A 6 11.28 -30.47 -74.43
C ILE A 6 10.17 -29.96 -73.50
N PHE A 7 10.49 -29.65 -72.25
CA PHE A 7 9.59 -28.94 -71.34
C PHE A 7 9.90 -27.44 -71.39
N LEU A 8 8.93 -26.64 -71.83
CA LEU A 8 8.92 -25.19 -71.66
C LEU A 8 8.65 -24.87 -70.18
N ILE A 9 9.56 -24.12 -69.54
CA ILE A 9 9.35 -23.53 -68.22
C ILE A 9 8.82 -22.11 -68.44
N THR A 10 7.54 -21.89 -68.14
CA THR A 10 6.94 -20.55 -68.04
C THR A 10 7.19 -19.99 -66.64
N GLY A 11 8.02 -18.95 -66.55
CA GLY A 11 8.27 -18.22 -65.32
C GLY A 11 7.08 -17.32 -64.97
N VAL A 12 6.42 -17.59 -63.85
CA VAL A 12 5.42 -16.70 -63.23
C VAL A 12 6.13 -15.84 -62.20
N TRP A 13 6.25 -14.53 -62.48
CA TRP A 13 6.68 -13.54 -61.50
C TRP A 13 5.51 -13.14 -60.60
N LEU A 14 5.50 -13.64 -59.36
CA LEU A 14 4.58 -13.16 -58.32
C LEU A 14 5.12 -11.85 -57.73
N VAL A 15 4.44 -10.75 -58.04
CA VAL A 15 4.67 -9.44 -57.40
C VAL A 15 4.01 -9.48 -56.02
N GLY A 16 4.82 -9.73 -54.98
CA GLY A 16 4.37 -9.70 -53.59
C GLY A 16 4.12 -8.26 -53.13
N ALA A 17 2.86 -7.89 -52.93
CA ALA A 17 2.50 -6.63 -52.30
C ALA A 17 2.87 -6.67 -50.80
N VAL A 18 3.95 -5.98 -50.43
CA VAL A 18 4.34 -5.78 -49.02
C VAL A 18 3.38 -4.76 -48.40
N SER A 19 2.28 -5.25 -47.85
CA SER A 19 1.38 -4.45 -47.01
C SER A 19 2.10 -4.13 -45.70
N HIS A 20 2.68 -2.93 -45.59
CA HIS A 20 3.15 -2.38 -44.32
C HIS A 20 1.93 -2.09 -43.44
N ALA A 21 1.52 -3.09 -42.65
CA ALA A 21 0.58 -2.90 -41.56
C ALA A 21 1.22 -1.97 -40.53
N GLY A 22 0.92 -0.68 -40.63
CA GLY A 22 1.28 0.32 -39.62
C GLY A 22 0.64 -0.08 -38.30
N SER A 23 1.41 -0.72 -37.42
CA SER A 23 1.00 -0.96 -36.05
C SER A 23 0.85 0.41 -35.37
N LYS A 24 -0.38 0.78 -35.04
CA LYS A 24 -0.62 1.94 -34.17
C LYS A 24 0.19 1.71 -32.89
N PRO A 25 1.05 2.66 -32.47
CA PRO A 25 1.76 2.50 -31.21
C PRO A 25 0.74 2.34 -30.09
N ILE A 26 0.82 1.22 -29.38
CA ILE A 26 0.02 0.98 -28.18
C ILE A 26 0.57 1.95 -27.14
N LEU A 27 -0.07 3.11 -26.99
CA LEU A 27 0.15 3.98 -25.83
C LEU A 27 -0.29 3.21 -24.60
N THR A 28 0.66 2.74 -23.81
CA THR A 28 0.33 2.11 -22.53
C THR A 28 0.01 3.21 -21.53
N THR A 29 -1.24 3.27 -21.10
CA THR A 29 -1.72 4.20 -20.06
C THR A 29 -0.86 4.08 -18.79
N PRO A 30 -0.45 5.19 -18.17
CA PRO A 30 0.33 5.15 -16.93
C PRO A 30 -0.44 4.43 -15.81
N VAL A 31 0.32 3.81 -14.90
CA VAL A 31 -0.26 3.22 -13.69
C VAL A 31 -0.34 4.29 -12.61
N THR A 32 -1.56 4.65 -12.20
CA THR A 32 -1.80 5.66 -11.18
C THR A 32 -1.97 5.04 -9.80
N PHE A 33 -1.21 5.54 -8.82
CA PHE A 33 -1.36 5.27 -7.39
C PHE A 33 -1.81 6.53 -6.65
N VAL A 34 -2.70 6.37 -5.69
CA VAL A 34 -3.36 7.44 -4.93
C VAL A 34 -3.38 7.11 -3.44
N GLY A 35 -3.29 8.13 -2.60
CA GLY A 35 -3.32 7.93 -1.15
C GLY A 35 -3.34 9.24 -0.37
N SER A 36 -3.44 9.14 0.95
CA SER A 36 -3.37 10.29 1.84
C SER A 36 -2.47 9.98 3.03
N THR A 37 -1.39 10.75 3.20
CA THR A 37 -0.37 10.55 4.24
C THR A 37 -0.42 11.68 5.26
N PRO A 38 0.07 11.48 6.50
CA PRO A 38 0.31 12.62 7.37
C PRO A 38 1.39 13.54 6.78
N ALA A 39 1.47 14.76 7.31
CA ALA A 39 2.48 15.75 6.94
C ALA A 39 3.53 15.91 8.04
N ASP A 40 4.19 14.81 8.43
CA ASP A 40 5.29 14.90 9.38
C ASP A 40 6.57 15.50 8.76
N ASN A 41 7.55 15.78 9.61
CA ASN A 41 8.78 16.47 9.19
C ASN A 41 9.58 15.68 8.13
N SER A 42 9.61 14.34 8.24
CA SER A 42 10.33 13.50 7.29
C SER A 42 9.84 13.70 5.86
N ILE A 43 8.53 13.55 5.65
CA ILE A 43 7.99 13.65 4.29
C ILE A 43 7.96 15.10 3.78
N ARG A 44 7.79 16.09 4.68
CA ARG A 44 7.84 17.52 4.33
C ARG A 44 9.21 17.93 3.80
N PHE A 45 10.28 17.45 4.43
CA PHE A 45 11.65 17.71 3.98
C PHE A 45 11.87 17.21 2.54
N VAL A 46 11.46 15.97 2.26
CA VAL A 46 11.58 15.36 0.92
C VAL A 46 10.82 16.16 -0.14
N LEU A 47 9.64 16.65 0.21
CA LEU A 47 8.75 17.39 -0.70
C LEU A 47 9.06 18.90 -0.79
N GLY A 48 10.08 19.39 -0.07
CA GLY A 48 10.41 20.82 -0.04
C GLY A 48 9.33 21.70 0.61
N ILE A 49 8.53 21.13 1.50
CA ILE A 49 7.47 21.84 2.23
C ILE A 49 8.08 22.49 3.47
N ALA A 50 7.87 23.81 3.64
CA ALA A 50 8.41 24.55 4.78
C ALA A 50 7.91 23.97 6.11
N PRO A 51 8.75 23.80 7.16
CA PRO A 51 8.38 23.12 8.40
C PRO A 51 7.34 23.86 9.24
N ASN A 52 7.22 25.18 9.06
CA ASN A 52 6.30 26.03 9.83
C ASN A 52 4.89 26.12 9.23
N ASP A 53 4.66 25.54 8.05
CA ASP A 53 3.32 25.52 7.45
C ASP A 53 2.35 24.69 8.31
N GLN A 54 1.11 25.14 8.45
CA GLN A 54 0.05 24.35 9.06
C GLN A 54 -0.52 23.38 8.03
N ILE A 55 -0.19 22.10 8.18
CA ILE A 55 -0.58 21.04 7.26
C ILE A 55 -0.97 19.82 8.08
N ASP A 56 -2.18 19.33 7.86
CA ASP A 56 -2.66 18.12 8.53
C ASP A 56 -2.24 16.87 7.75
N PHE A 57 -2.36 16.92 6.42
CA PHE A 57 -2.12 15.76 5.56
C PHE A 57 -1.79 16.15 4.12
N ILE A 58 -1.34 15.15 3.35
CA ILE A 58 -0.95 15.25 1.94
C ILE A 58 -1.74 14.22 1.16
N LYS A 59 -2.41 14.62 0.09
CA LYS A 59 -2.98 13.73 -0.94
C LYS A 59 -1.97 13.51 -2.04
N TRP A 60 -1.90 12.28 -2.53
CA TRP A 60 -0.94 11.83 -3.53
C TRP A 60 -1.65 11.35 -4.78
N ALA A 61 -1.10 11.69 -5.94
CA ALA A 61 -1.41 11.09 -7.24
C ALA A 61 -0.08 10.86 -7.98
N LEU A 62 0.40 9.62 -7.93
CA LEU A 62 1.63 9.17 -8.57
C LEU A 62 1.29 8.40 -9.84
N ASN A 63 1.73 8.91 -11.00
CA ASN A 63 1.64 8.23 -12.28
C ASN A 63 3.01 7.64 -12.63
N LEU A 64 3.07 6.33 -12.82
CA LEU A 64 4.26 5.62 -13.29
C LEU A 64 4.12 5.29 -14.77
N HIS A 65 5.06 5.77 -15.58
CA HIS A 65 5.11 5.53 -17.03
C HIS A 65 6.04 4.36 -17.31
N THR A 66 5.44 3.19 -17.57
CA THR A 66 6.17 1.93 -17.81
C THR A 66 6.39 1.62 -19.29
N ASP A 67 6.06 2.56 -20.18
CA ASP A 67 6.15 2.31 -21.61
C ASP A 67 7.63 2.26 -22.07
N LYS A 68 7.91 1.48 -23.12
CA LYS A 68 9.27 1.29 -23.64
C LYS A 68 9.90 2.60 -24.17
N ALA A 69 9.08 3.62 -24.44
CA ALA A 69 9.53 4.90 -24.97
C ALA A 69 9.82 5.93 -23.85
N SER A 70 9.27 5.75 -22.65
CA SER A 70 9.21 6.72 -21.55
C SER A 70 10.30 6.57 -20.50
N ALA A 71 11.25 5.64 -20.68
CA ALA A 71 12.43 5.49 -19.82
C ALA A 71 12.14 5.56 -18.30
N ASN A 72 11.20 4.74 -17.79
CA ASN A 72 10.82 4.68 -16.37
C ASN A 72 10.66 6.07 -15.74
N THR A 73 9.77 6.88 -16.30
CA THR A 73 9.49 8.23 -15.79
C THR A 73 8.26 8.24 -14.89
N PHE A 74 8.19 9.22 -14.01
CA PHE A 74 7.03 9.43 -13.15
C PHE A 74 6.57 10.88 -13.17
N GLU A 75 5.28 11.05 -12.92
CA GLU A 75 4.68 12.32 -12.54
C GLU A 75 4.03 12.16 -11.17
N LEU A 76 4.33 13.06 -10.25
CA LEU A 76 3.74 13.09 -8.92
C LEU A 76 3.05 14.42 -8.73
N THR A 77 1.75 14.41 -8.48
CA THR A 77 1.01 15.57 -7.98
C THR A 77 0.64 15.33 -6.53
N ILE A 78 0.93 16.32 -5.68
CA ILE A 78 0.48 16.35 -4.30
C ILE A 78 -0.48 17.51 -4.07
N THR A 79 -1.43 17.33 -3.16
CA THR A 79 -2.23 18.42 -2.59
C THR A 79 -2.10 18.37 -1.08
N PHE A 80 -1.77 19.48 -0.43
CA PHE A 80 -1.51 19.50 1.01
C PHE A 80 -2.06 20.77 1.67
N GLY A 81 -2.48 20.64 2.93
CA GLY A 81 -2.98 21.74 3.74
C GLY A 81 -3.68 21.27 5.00
N GLU A 82 -4.31 22.20 5.70
CA GLU A 82 -5.20 21.89 6.81
C GLU A 82 -6.46 21.16 6.34
N SER A 83 -6.91 20.19 7.11
CA SER A 83 -8.14 19.46 6.85
C SER A 83 -9.37 20.34 7.04
N GLN A 84 -10.35 20.18 6.15
CA GLN A 84 -11.66 20.78 6.33
C GLN A 84 -12.51 19.85 7.21
N PRO A 85 -12.98 20.31 8.39
CA PRO A 85 -13.77 19.48 9.31
C PRO A 85 -14.93 18.77 8.62
N ASN A 86 -15.17 17.52 9.02
CA ASN A 86 -16.24 16.67 8.49
C ASN A 86 -16.21 16.40 6.96
N THR A 87 -15.10 16.68 6.29
CA THR A 87 -14.91 16.34 4.88
C THR A 87 -13.66 15.48 4.68
N THR A 88 -13.38 15.13 3.43
CA THR A 88 -12.07 14.60 3.01
C THR A 88 -11.25 15.65 2.26
N GLY A 89 -11.63 16.92 2.35
CA GLY A 89 -11.03 18.05 1.64
C GLY A 89 -10.08 18.86 2.51
N PHE A 90 -9.53 19.90 1.89
CA PHE A 90 -8.67 20.89 2.54
C PHE A 90 -9.42 22.20 2.70
N LYS A 91 -9.12 22.95 3.75
CA LYS A 91 -9.54 24.36 3.84
C LYS A 91 -9.00 25.11 2.62
N ASN A 92 -9.86 25.89 1.96
CA ASN A 92 -9.50 26.67 0.76
C ASN A 92 -8.90 25.83 -0.40
N GLY A 93 -9.23 24.53 -0.49
CA GLY A 93 -8.76 23.65 -1.56
C GLY A 93 -7.33 23.10 -1.39
N GLY A 94 -6.54 23.62 -0.46
CA GLY A 94 -5.16 23.22 -0.23
C GLY A 94 -4.18 23.78 -1.26
N ARG A 95 -2.89 23.49 -1.09
CA ARG A 95 -1.82 23.86 -2.01
C ARG A 95 -1.42 22.66 -2.87
N ILE A 96 -1.09 22.91 -4.13
CA ILE A 96 -0.70 21.86 -5.08
C ILE A 96 0.79 22.00 -5.40
N SER A 97 1.48 20.86 -5.52
CA SER A 97 2.83 20.81 -6.06
C SER A 97 2.96 19.61 -6.99
N SER A 98 3.77 19.77 -8.03
CA SER A 98 3.98 18.74 -9.05
C SER A 98 5.47 18.49 -9.25
N PHE A 99 5.82 17.22 -9.32
CA PHE A 99 7.17 16.71 -9.52
C PHE A 99 7.15 15.77 -10.73
N ALA A 100 8.23 15.80 -11.49
CA ALA A 100 8.47 14.86 -12.57
C ALA A 100 9.93 14.43 -12.53
N GLY A 101 10.19 13.20 -12.95
CA GLY A 101 11.53 12.65 -12.94
C GLY A 101 11.56 11.21 -13.41
N THR A 102 12.60 10.50 -13.01
CA THR A 102 12.81 9.08 -13.33
C THR A 102 12.69 8.23 -12.08
N TYR A 103 12.32 6.98 -12.24
CA TYR A 103 12.37 6.00 -11.17
C TYR A 103 13.16 4.77 -11.59
N THR A 104 13.74 4.10 -10.60
CA THR A 104 14.32 2.76 -10.78
C THR A 104 13.58 1.76 -9.92
N ILE A 105 13.64 0.49 -10.34
CA ILE A 105 13.15 -0.64 -9.56
C ILE A 105 14.39 -1.42 -9.13
N SER A 106 14.62 -1.54 -7.83
CA SER A 106 15.74 -2.32 -7.30
C SER A 106 15.23 -3.37 -6.32
N LYS A 107 15.88 -4.53 -6.30
CA LYS A 107 15.69 -5.50 -5.22
C LYS A 107 16.48 -5.00 -4.02
N SER A 108 15.78 -4.55 -2.99
CA SER A 108 16.43 -4.12 -1.76
C SER A 108 17.04 -5.32 -1.05
N SER A 109 18.35 -5.27 -0.82
CA SER A 109 19.04 -6.12 0.15
C SER A 109 19.05 -5.51 1.56
N HIS A 110 18.57 -4.26 1.71
CA HIS A 110 18.54 -3.56 2.99
C HIS A 110 17.48 -4.18 3.90
N LYS A 111 17.89 -4.58 5.11
CA LYS A 111 16.94 -4.82 6.19
C LYS A 111 16.42 -3.44 6.64
N PRO A 112 15.10 -3.25 6.78
CA PRO A 112 14.12 -4.30 7.08
C PRO A 112 13.24 -4.81 5.92
N VAL A 113 13.37 -4.27 4.71
CA VAL A 113 12.47 -4.61 3.59
C VAL A 113 13.19 -5.49 2.57
N LYS A 114 12.76 -6.76 2.45
CA LYS A 114 13.12 -7.61 1.31
C LYS A 114 12.03 -7.52 0.25
N GLY A 115 12.38 -7.00 -0.91
CA GLY A 115 11.43 -6.87 -2.00
C GLY A 115 11.89 -5.88 -3.05
N GLU A 116 11.02 -5.63 -4.00
CA GLU A 116 11.23 -4.59 -5.01
C GLU A 116 10.85 -3.23 -4.41
N VAL A 117 11.73 -2.25 -4.63
CA VAL A 117 11.57 -0.88 -4.17
C VAL A 117 11.65 0.04 -5.39
N TYR A 118 10.65 0.91 -5.51
CA TYR A 118 10.70 2.06 -6.41
C TYR A 118 11.50 3.18 -5.76
N GLN A 119 12.47 3.72 -6.49
CA GLN A 119 13.25 4.89 -6.08
C GLN A 119 13.01 6.01 -7.09
N LEU A 120 12.24 7.01 -6.68
CA LEU A 120 11.83 8.15 -7.49
C LEU A 120 12.82 9.29 -7.26
N VAL A 121 13.41 9.80 -8.34
CA VAL A 121 14.38 10.90 -8.30
C VAL A 121 13.90 12.05 -9.18
N SER A 122 13.88 13.25 -8.61
CA SER A 122 13.58 14.50 -9.31
C SER A 122 14.46 15.62 -8.75
N PRO A 123 14.92 16.59 -9.57
CA PRO A 123 15.65 17.76 -9.08
C PRO A 123 14.89 18.58 -8.03
N LYS A 124 13.56 18.43 -7.96
CA LYS A 124 12.69 19.13 -7.00
C LYS A 124 12.41 18.32 -5.72
N LEU A 125 12.92 17.09 -5.60
CA LEU A 125 12.77 16.24 -4.42
C LEU A 125 14.07 16.19 -3.63
N SER A 126 14.01 16.53 -2.34
CA SER A 126 15.17 16.46 -1.45
C SER A 126 15.47 15.01 -1.09
N GLY A 127 16.43 14.37 -1.78
CA GLY A 127 16.85 12.99 -1.50
C GLY A 127 16.00 11.89 -2.15
N GLY A 128 15.00 12.26 -2.97
CA GLY A 128 14.12 11.30 -3.65
C GLY A 128 13.08 10.64 -2.74
N ILE A 129 12.26 9.76 -3.30
CA ILE A 129 11.22 9.00 -2.58
C ILE A 129 11.45 7.51 -2.82
N SER A 130 11.45 6.73 -1.75
CA SER A 130 11.51 5.27 -1.81
C SER A 130 10.16 4.66 -1.46
N LEU A 131 9.67 3.70 -2.24
CA LEU A 131 8.43 2.96 -1.97
C LEU A 131 8.66 1.46 -2.11
N VAL A 132 8.29 0.68 -1.10
CA VAL A 132 8.23 -0.79 -1.25
C VAL A 132 6.98 -1.18 -2.02
N ILE A 133 7.13 -2.12 -2.94
CA ILE A 133 6.02 -2.76 -3.62
C ILE A 133 5.49 -3.88 -2.71
N LEU A 134 4.27 -3.73 -2.21
CA LEU A 134 3.62 -4.77 -1.40
C LEU A 134 2.91 -5.79 -2.29
N ASN A 135 2.27 -5.32 -3.36
CA ASN A 135 1.73 -6.11 -4.47
C ASN A 135 1.42 -5.18 -5.67
N GLU A 136 0.72 -5.66 -6.69
CA GLU A 136 0.36 -4.91 -7.90
C GLU A 136 -0.55 -3.69 -7.65
N ASN A 137 -1.15 -3.61 -6.45
CA ASN A 137 -2.13 -2.60 -6.09
C ASN A 137 -1.66 -1.67 -4.96
N LEU A 138 -0.54 -1.97 -4.31
CA LEU A 138 -0.13 -1.31 -3.07
C LEU A 138 1.36 -0.99 -3.08
N LEU A 139 1.65 0.29 -2.86
CA LEU A 139 2.98 0.80 -2.56
C LEU A 139 2.98 1.37 -1.14
N HIS A 140 4.08 1.25 -0.42
CA HIS A 140 4.22 1.89 0.90
C HIS A 140 5.49 2.71 0.96
N LEU A 141 5.39 3.96 1.42
CA LEU A 141 6.54 4.87 1.50
C LEU A 141 7.52 4.39 2.57
N LEU A 142 8.80 4.61 2.28
CA LEU A 142 9.91 4.26 3.16
C LEU A 142 10.61 5.53 3.66
N ASN A 143 11.12 5.45 4.88
CA ASN A 143 12.08 6.41 5.40
C ASN A 143 13.40 6.35 4.59
N PRO A 144 14.28 7.35 4.71
CA PRO A 144 15.60 7.32 4.06
C PRO A 144 16.47 6.11 4.43
N ASP A 145 16.23 5.50 5.59
CA ASP A 145 16.89 4.26 6.05
C ASP A 145 16.19 2.97 5.58
N PHE A 146 15.24 3.07 4.65
CA PHE A 146 14.42 1.97 4.11
C PHE A 146 13.52 1.26 5.14
N THR A 147 13.29 1.85 6.32
CA THR A 147 12.22 1.41 7.23
C THR A 147 10.85 1.87 6.75
N LEU A 148 9.77 1.17 7.15
CA LEU A 148 8.41 1.56 6.77
C LEU A 148 8.04 2.88 7.44
N MET A 149 7.47 3.83 6.70
CA MET A 149 6.97 5.06 7.32
C MET A 149 5.69 4.77 8.11
N ALA A 150 5.69 5.09 9.39
CA ALA A 150 4.53 4.94 10.25
C ALA A 150 3.61 6.15 10.13
N GLY A 151 2.32 5.92 9.91
CA GLY A 151 1.29 6.95 9.91
C GLY A 151 0.80 7.31 11.31
N ASN A 152 -0.45 7.73 11.39
CA ASN A 152 -1.18 7.99 12.64
C ASN A 152 -2.63 7.49 12.54
N GLY A 153 -3.45 7.73 13.56
CA GLY A 153 -4.87 7.32 13.54
C GLY A 153 -5.74 8.05 12.49
N GLY A 154 -5.17 8.99 11.75
CA GLY A 154 -5.80 9.78 10.70
C GLY A 154 -5.45 9.35 9.29
N TRP A 155 -4.16 9.10 9.04
CA TRP A 155 -3.56 8.90 7.72
C TRP A 155 -2.37 7.94 7.82
N ASP A 156 -2.00 7.32 6.71
CA ASP A 156 -0.94 6.33 6.61
C ASP A 156 -0.09 6.52 5.36
N TYR A 157 0.99 5.77 5.22
CA TYR A 157 1.96 5.92 4.16
C TYR A 157 1.78 4.92 3.00
N THR A 158 0.57 4.38 2.83
CA THR A 158 0.26 3.43 1.74
C THR A 158 -0.46 4.12 0.59
N LEU A 159 0.06 3.95 -0.63
CA LEU A 159 -0.59 4.35 -1.87
C LEU A 159 -1.30 3.15 -2.51
N ASN A 160 -2.54 3.37 -2.93
CA ASN A 160 -3.42 2.39 -3.55
C ASN A 160 -3.48 2.64 -5.04
N ARG A 161 -3.42 1.59 -5.86
CA ARG A 161 -3.67 1.72 -7.29
C ARG A 161 -5.09 2.26 -7.51
N LYS A 162 -5.20 3.34 -8.29
CA LYS A 162 -6.49 4.02 -8.54
C LYS A 162 -7.51 3.10 -9.19
N GLU A 163 -7.04 2.26 -10.11
CA GLU A 163 -7.82 1.19 -10.77
C GLU A 163 -7.22 -0.17 -10.36
N PRO A 164 -7.67 -0.77 -9.24
CA PRO A 164 -7.11 -2.02 -8.76
C PRO A 164 -7.28 -3.15 -9.77
N VAL A 165 -6.27 -4.01 -9.87
CA VAL A 165 -6.32 -5.25 -10.66
C VAL A 165 -6.46 -6.46 -9.74
N ALA A 166 -6.85 -7.60 -10.31
CA ALA A 166 -6.77 -8.86 -9.58
C ALA A 166 -5.31 -9.11 -9.18
N SER A 167 -5.05 -9.20 -7.88
CA SER A 167 -3.71 -9.52 -7.36
C SER A 167 -3.53 -11.02 -7.34
N SER A 168 -2.46 -11.50 -7.97
CA SER A 168 -2.02 -12.91 -7.92
C SER A 168 -0.73 -13.08 -7.12
N SER A 169 -0.11 -11.97 -6.70
CA SER A 169 1.10 -11.98 -5.90
C SER A 169 0.91 -12.64 -4.54
N SER A 170 1.92 -13.41 -4.11
CA SER A 170 2.05 -13.86 -2.73
C SER A 170 2.27 -12.66 -1.80
N LEU A 171 2.02 -12.84 -0.50
CA LEU A 171 2.30 -11.81 0.49
C LEU A 171 3.80 -11.45 0.49
N PRO A 172 4.18 -10.17 0.59
CA PRO A 172 5.57 -9.75 0.64
C PRO A 172 6.24 -10.16 1.96
N VAL A 173 7.55 -10.39 1.93
CA VAL A 173 8.33 -10.69 3.14
C VAL A 173 8.91 -9.40 3.73
N LEU A 174 8.33 -8.94 4.83
CA LEU A 174 8.78 -7.76 5.56
C LEU A 174 9.63 -8.20 6.76
N THR A 175 10.96 -8.23 6.57
CA THR A 175 11.86 -8.91 7.52
C THR A 175 11.94 -8.28 8.90
N ALA A 176 11.60 -7.00 9.06
CA ALA A 176 11.45 -6.40 10.39
C ALA A 176 10.37 -7.10 11.23
N ALA A 177 9.34 -7.67 10.60
CA ALA A 177 8.26 -8.33 11.32
C ALA A 177 8.73 -9.54 12.14
N ALA A 178 9.89 -10.12 11.83
CA ALA A 178 10.48 -11.20 12.62
C ALA A 178 10.78 -10.78 14.08
N ALA A 179 11.15 -9.51 14.30
CA ALA A 179 11.41 -8.99 15.65
C ALA A 179 10.16 -9.02 16.56
N LEU A 180 8.96 -9.01 15.96
CA LEU A 180 7.67 -9.02 16.67
C LEU A 180 7.38 -10.32 17.40
N ILE A 181 8.04 -11.41 17.00
CA ILE A 181 7.89 -12.72 17.64
C ILE A 181 8.46 -12.67 19.06
N THR A 182 9.56 -11.94 19.24
CA THR A 182 10.30 -11.82 20.51
C THR A 182 10.05 -10.50 21.24
N GLU A 183 9.10 -9.70 20.76
CA GLU A 183 8.74 -8.40 21.36
C GLU A 183 8.21 -8.58 22.79
N LYS A 184 8.68 -7.72 23.71
CA LYS A 184 8.35 -7.77 25.15
C LYS A 184 7.42 -6.63 25.60
N THR A 185 7.04 -5.74 24.70
CA THR A 185 6.06 -4.70 24.96
C THR A 185 4.72 -5.32 25.38
N LYS A 186 4.29 -5.06 26.62
CA LYS A 186 3.09 -5.68 27.21
C LYS A 186 1.79 -5.29 26.51
N GLU A 187 1.74 -4.08 25.99
CA GLU A 187 0.57 -3.55 25.29
C GLU A 187 1.01 -2.67 24.11
N VAL A 188 0.39 -2.87 22.96
CA VAL A 188 0.58 -2.01 21.79
C VAL A 188 -0.76 -1.60 21.21
N VAL A 189 -0.88 -0.32 20.86
CA VAL A 189 -2.07 0.24 20.24
C VAL A 189 -1.76 0.61 18.80
N PHE A 190 -2.55 0.12 17.87
CA PHE A 190 -2.56 0.51 16.47
C PHE A 190 -3.83 1.28 16.16
N ALA A 191 -3.71 2.32 15.33
CA ALA A 191 -4.84 3.12 14.87
C ALA A 191 -4.72 3.39 13.38
N GLY A 192 -5.85 3.61 12.72
CA GLY A 192 -5.88 3.90 11.29
C GLY A 192 -7.30 4.08 10.78
N ARG A 193 -7.45 4.27 9.47
CA ARG A 193 -8.75 4.44 8.85
C ARG A 193 -8.86 3.58 7.60
N THR A 194 -10.04 3.01 7.38
CA THR A 194 -10.33 2.23 6.17
C THR A 194 -11.60 2.71 5.48
N PRO A 195 -11.75 2.44 4.18
CA PRO A 195 -13.03 2.59 3.49
C PRO A 195 -14.11 1.67 4.11
N CYS A 196 -15.33 2.15 4.34
CA CYS A 196 -16.37 1.31 4.97
C CYS A 196 -16.93 0.24 4.05
N GLN A 197 -17.14 0.56 2.76
CA GLN A 197 -17.83 -0.35 1.86
C GLN A 197 -16.96 -1.57 1.55
N GLU A 198 -15.68 -1.33 1.32
CA GLU A 198 -14.68 -2.32 0.96
C GLU A 198 -14.40 -3.26 2.13
N ILE A 199 -14.26 -2.75 3.37
CA ILE A 199 -14.07 -3.61 4.55
C ILE A 199 -15.34 -4.38 4.91
N ALA A 200 -16.52 -3.75 4.80
CA ALA A 200 -17.77 -4.42 5.07
C ALA A 200 -17.99 -5.58 4.10
N LYS A 201 -17.66 -5.40 2.82
CA LYS A 201 -17.65 -6.47 1.82
C LYS A 201 -16.63 -7.56 2.17
N ALA A 202 -15.41 -7.20 2.54
CA ALA A 202 -14.33 -8.16 2.81
C ALA A 202 -14.62 -9.05 4.03
N TYR A 203 -15.32 -8.51 5.03
CA TYR A 203 -15.59 -9.19 6.30
C TYR A 203 -17.04 -9.57 6.54
N ASN A 204 -17.93 -9.28 5.60
CA ASN A 204 -19.38 -9.45 5.71
C ASN A 204 -19.96 -8.71 6.94
N LEU A 205 -19.50 -7.47 7.14
CA LEU A 205 -20.01 -6.58 8.19
C LEU A 205 -21.28 -5.88 7.70
N PRO A 206 -22.17 -5.43 8.62
CA PRO A 206 -23.30 -4.59 8.25
C PRO A 206 -22.84 -3.36 7.47
N LYS A 207 -23.49 -3.11 6.33
CA LYS A 207 -23.23 -1.94 5.49
C LYS A 207 -24.07 -0.77 5.96
N ASN A 208 -23.46 0.39 6.00
CA ASN A 208 -24.14 1.67 6.09
C ASN A 208 -23.69 2.49 4.88
N GLU A 209 -24.62 2.81 3.97
CA GLU A 209 -24.32 3.51 2.72
C GLU A 209 -23.74 4.92 2.96
N ASP A 210 -24.09 5.56 4.08
CA ASP A 210 -23.56 6.88 4.46
C ASP A 210 -22.16 6.80 5.09
N CYS A 211 -21.68 5.58 5.40
CA CYS A 211 -20.36 5.37 5.94
C CYS A 211 -19.32 5.43 4.82
N PHE A 212 -18.53 6.51 4.82
CA PHE A 212 -17.39 6.66 3.90
C PHE A 212 -16.04 6.35 4.55
N LYS A 213 -15.95 6.29 5.89
CA LYS A 213 -14.73 5.92 6.63
C LYS A 213 -15.00 5.21 7.96
N LEU A 214 -14.18 4.21 8.24
CA LEU A 214 -14.01 3.61 9.56
C LEU A 214 -12.75 4.13 10.20
N LYS A 215 -12.81 4.46 11.49
CA LYS A 215 -11.65 4.70 12.36
C LYS A 215 -11.46 3.47 13.22
N TRP A 216 -10.26 2.93 13.23
CA TRP A 216 -9.91 1.73 13.99
C TRP A 216 -9.01 2.09 15.15
N LYS A 217 -9.21 1.40 16.27
CA LYS A 217 -8.24 1.28 17.36
C LYS A 217 -8.14 -0.19 17.74
N LEU A 218 -6.97 -0.78 17.53
CA LEU A 218 -6.62 -2.14 17.89
C LEU A 218 -5.60 -2.11 19.02
N THR A 219 -5.97 -2.64 20.18
CA THR A 219 -5.08 -2.83 21.32
C THR A 219 -4.73 -4.30 21.41
N LEU A 220 -3.44 -4.64 21.34
CA LEU A 220 -2.93 -5.99 21.49
C LEU A 220 -2.21 -6.09 22.83
N LYS A 221 -2.67 -6.99 23.70
CA LYS A 221 -2.06 -7.26 25.00
C LYS A 221 -1.29 -8.56 24.95
N ARG A 222 -0.17 -8.61 25.65
CA ARG A 222 0.63 -9.81 25.90
C ARG A 222 0.52 -10.20 27.36
N ASP A 223 0.69 -11.48 27.63
CA ASP A 223 0.81 -11.96 29.00
C ASP A 223 2.04 -11.34 29.68
N SER A 224 1.88 -10.89 30.92
CA SER A 224 2.89 -10.08 31.60
C SER A 224 4.14 -10.85 32.04
N ILE A 225 4.07 -12.19 32.04
CA ILE A 225 5.14 -13.08 32.48
C ILE A 225 5.82 -13.72 31.26
N THR A 226 5.03 -14.29 30.36
CA THR A 226 5.51 -15.05 29.20
C THR A 226 5.76 -14.18 27.97
N PHE A 227 5.22 -12.95 27.95
CA PHE A 227 5.21 -12.06 26.77
C PHE A 227 4.56 -12.68 25.52
N MET A 228 3.78 -13.75 25.68
CA MET A 228 3.02 -14.36 24.60
C MET A 228 1.75 -13.54 24.31
N PRO A 229 1.24 -13.55 23.06
CA PRO A 229 -0.07 -12.98 22.72
C PRO A 229 -1.16 -13.46 23.70
N SER A 230 -1.91 -12.53 24.28
CA SER A 230 -2.99 -12.85 25.23
C SER A 230 -4.36 -12.43 24.69
N THR A 231 -4.71 -11.16 24.86
CA THR A 231 -6.03 -10.62 24.52
C THR A 231 -5.92 -9.42 23.60
N TYR A 232 -6.97 -9.11 22.85
CA TYR A 232 -7.07 -7.89 22.07
C TYR A 232 -8.37 -7.12 22.38
N GLN A 233 -8.36 -5.84 22.05
CA GLN A 233 -9.56 -5.01 21.95
C GLN A 233 -9.55 -4.32 20.59
N LEU A 234 -10.60 -4.50 19.79
CA LEU A 234 -10.79 -3.85 18.51
C LEU A 234 -12.05 -3.01 18.57
N SER A 235 -11.91 -1.71 18.30
CA SER A 235 -13.03 -0.78 18.26
C SER A 235 -13.07 -0.03 16.94
N SER A 236 -14.29 0.33 16.52
CA SER A 236 -14.54 1.18 15.36
C SER A 236 -15.51 2.32 15.70
N ASN A 237 -15.52 3.39 14.90
CA ASN A 237 -16.42 4.52 15.13
C ASN A 237 -17.88 4.30 14.68
N ILE A 238 -18.21 3.18 13.99
CA ILE A 238 -19.61 2.87 13.66
C ILE A 238 -20.39 2.51 14.92
N ASP A 239 -19.76 1.76 15.82
CA ASP A 239 -20.40 1.26 17.04
C ASP A 239 -19.44 1.48 18.21
N ARG A 240 -19.44 2.71 18.74
CA ARG A 240 -18.57 3.08 19.87
C ARG A 240 -18.88 2.29 21.14
N SER A 241 -20.09 1.73 21.24
CA SER A 241 -20.50 0.84 22.33
C SER A 241 -19.95 -0.57 22.18
N ARG A 242 -19.60 -1.00 20.96
CA ARG A 242 -19.13 -2.36 20.70
C ARG A 242 -17.63 -2.41 20.54
N ILE A 243 -16.96 -2.62 21.67
CA ILE A 243 -15.58 -3.10 21.70
C ILE A 243 -15.63 -4.61 21.43
N ILE A 244 -14.96 -5.06 20.38
CA ILE A 244 -14.76 -6.49 20.11
C ILE A 244 -13.54 -6.92 20.92
N GLU A 245 -13.70 -7.93 21.74
CA GLU A 245 -12.62 -8.49 22.56
C GLU A 245 -12.46 -9.97 22.29
N GLY A 246 -11.24 -10.46 22.45
CA GLY A 246 -10.93 -11.86 22.22
C GLY A 246 -9.46 -12.17 22.42
N LYS A 247 -9.03 -13.33 21.92
CA LYS A 247 -7.63 -13.75 21.90
C LYS A 247 -7.00 -13.40 20.57
N TRP A 248 -5.69 -13.24 20.54
CA TRP A 248 -4.96 -13.06 19.28
C TRP A 248 -3.72 -13.93 19.26
N ALA A 249 -3.21 -14.19 18.06
CA ALA A 249 -2.04 -15.01 17.83
C ALA A 249 -1.12 -14.39 16.78
N ILE A 250 0.15 -14.76 16.83
CA ILE A 250 1.13 -14.49 15.78
C ILE A 250 1.29 -15.78 14.98
N ILE A 251 1.01 -15.73 13.69
CA ILE A 251 1.24 -16.84 12.77
C ILE A 251 2.54 -16.57 12.03
N LYS A 252 3.46 -17.55 12.07
CA LYS A 252 4.67 -17.53 11.26
C LYS A 252 4.49 -18.42 10.03
N GLY A 253 4.72 -17.83 8.86
CA GLY A 253 4.61 -18.47 7.57
C GLY A 253 3.19 -18.55 7.04
N VAL A 254 3.09 -18.54 5.73
CA VAL A 254 1.91 -18.95 4.96
C VAL A 254 2.36 -19.94 3.87
N GLU A 255 1.42 -20.63 3.25
CA GLU A 255 1.71 -21.51 2.13
C GLU A 255 2.50 -20.76 1.05
N GLY A 256 3.66 -21.33 0.65
CA GLY A 256 4.58 -20.73 -0.32
C GLY A 256 5.46 -19.59 0.24
N ASN A 257 5.25 -19.12 1.47
CA ASN A 257 6.08 -18.06 2.06
C ASN A 257 6.27 -18.22 3.60
N PRO A 258 7.33 -18.93 4.04
CA PRO A 258 7.54 -19.26 5.46
C PRO A 258 7.99 -18.09 6.34
N ASP A 259 8.43 -16.98 5.74
CA ASP A 259 8.98 -15.83 6.45
C ASP A 259 7.95 -14.72 6.73
N VAL A 260 6.72 -14.87 6.23
CA VAL A 260 5.62 -13.94 6.50
C VAL A 260 5.20 -14.04 7.97
N VAL A 261 4.93 -12.89 8.59
CA VAL A 261 4.38 -12.81 9.95
C VAL A 261 2.99 -12.20 9.88
N LEU A 262 1.99 -12.92 10.38
CA LEU A 262 0.61 -12.45 10.46
C LEU A 262 0.17 -12.28 11.91
N TYR A 263 -0.69 -11.29 12.16
CA TYR A 263 -1.52 -11.27 13.36
C TYR A 263 -2.91 -11.81 13.00
N GLN A 264 -3.43 -12.70 13.83
CA GLN A 264 -4.78 -13.25 13.73
C GLN A 264 -5.55 -12.93 15.00
N LEU A 265 -6.71 -12.29 14.85
CA LEU A 265 -7.68 -12.11 15.94
C LEU A 265 -8.64 -13.31 15.99
N ASP A 266 -9.00 -13.76 17.19
CA ASP A 266 -9.84 -14.93 17.45
C ASP A 266 -9.34 -16.19 16.74
N PRO A 267 -8.16 -16.73 17.10
CA PRO A 267 -7.59 -17.90 16.44
C PRO A 267 -8.48 -19.16 16.54
N ASP A 268 -9.39 -19.20 17.52
CA ASP A 268 -10.41 -20.22 17.71
C ASP A 268 -11.63 -20.07 16.76
N LYS A 269 -11.75 -18.94 16.04
CA LYS A 269 -12.87 -18.63 15.13
C LYS A 269 -12.38 -18.13 13.76
N PRO A 270 -11.63 -18.95 13.00
CA PRO A 270 -10.92 -18.52 11.78
C PRO A 270 -11.81 -17.88 10.70
N ASN A 271 -13.10 -18.22 10.66
CA ASN A 271 -14.08 -17.67 9.70
C ASN A 271 -14.59 -16.25 10.06
N GLN A 272 -14.31 -15.80 11.28
CA GLN A 272 -14.68 -14.49 11.83
C GLN A 272 -13.45 -13.63 12.17
N SER A 273 -12.26 -14.23 12.17
CA SER A 273 -10.98 -13.58 12.44
C SER A 273 -10.68 -12.43 11.49
N PHE A 274 -10.16 -11.33 12.04
CA PHE A 274 -9.38 -10.36 11.29
C PHE A 274 -7.93 -10.83 11.16
N TYR A 275 -7.37 -10.63 9.97
CA TYR A 275 -5.98 -10.96 9.65
C TYR A 275 -5.22 -9.70 9.28
N PHE A 276 -3.99 -9.60 9.78
CA PHE A 276 -3.08 -8.52 9.45
C PHE A 276 -1.74 -9.09 9.01
N LEU A 277 -1.18 -8.56 7.92
CA LEU A 277 0.24 -8.71 7.63
C LEU A 277 1.00 -7.73 8.53
N ALA A 278 1.93 -8.24 9.32
CA ALA A 278 2.82 -7.39 10.10
C ALA A 278 3.94 -6.90 9.20
N GLY A 279 4.11 -5.58 9.10
CA GLY A 279 5.22 -4.98 8.36
C GLY A 279 6.46 -4.83 9.22
N ASP A 280 6.29 -4.14 10.34
CA ASP A 280 7.28 -3.99 11.40
C ASP A 280 6.56 -3.72 12.72
N GLN A 281 7.28 -3.20 13.72
CA GLN A 281 6.72 -2.83 15.03
C GLN A 281 5.72 -1.68 15.00
N ASN A 282 5.64 -0.95 13.88
CA ASN A 282 4.85 0.26 13.73
C ASN A 282 3.74 0.14 12.71
N VAL A 283 3.76 -0.82 11.79
CA VAL A 283 2.82 -0.89 10.66
C VAL A 283 2.18 -2.27 10.52
N LEU A 284 0.85 -2.30 10.44
CA LEU A 284 0.04 -3.46 10.11
C LEU A 284 -0.78 -3.20 8.84
N PHE A 285 -0.95 -4.21 7.99
CA PHE A 285 -1.80 -4.15 6.79
C PHE A 285 -2.95 -5.13 6.92
N PHE A 286 -4.20 -4.70 6.71
CA PHE A 286 -5.34 -5.61 6.71
C PHE A 286 -5.24 -6.59 5.54
N LEU A 287 -5.63 -7.82 5.84
CA LEU A 287 -5.86 -8.87 4.86
C LEU A 287 -7.34 -9.18 4.76
N ASN A 288 -7.77 -9.82 3.67
CA ASN A 288 -9.08 -10.44 3.57
C ASN A 288 -9.08 -11.85 4.20
N LYS A 289 -10.24 -12.53 4.20
CA LYS A 289 -10.36 -13.91 4.71
C LYS A 289 -9.52 -14.95 3.95
N LYS A 290 -9.07 -14.62 2.74
CA LYS A 290 -8.13 -15.43 1.93
C LYS A 290 -6.67 -15.04 2.17
N LYS A 291 -6.39 -14.22 3.19
CA LYS A 291 -5.05 -13.71 3.54
C LYS A 291 -4.38 -12.91 2.41
N GLN A 292 -5.17 -12.23 1.58
CA GLN A 292 -4.67 -11.29 0.56
C GLN A 292 -4.76 -9.86 1.06
N LEU A 293 -3.81 -9.00 0.70
CA LEU A 293 -3.83 -7.58 1.06
C LEU A 293 -5.08 -6.88 0.53
N LEU A 294 -5.74 -6.12 1.40
CA LEU A 294 -6.87 -5.27 0.99
C LEU A 294 -6.35 -3.98 0.34
N THR A 295 -6.97 -3.59 -0.77
CA THR A 295 -6.66 -2.33 -1.47
C THR A 295 -7.69 -1.29 -1.11
N GLY A 296 -7.21 -0.11 -0.71
CA GLY A 296 -8.05 1.04 -0.36
C GLY A 296 -8.47 1.85 -1.58
N ASN A 297 -8.66 3.14 -1.36
CA ASN A 297 -9.02 4.09 -2.41
C ASN A 297 -8.18 5.38 -2.27
N ASN A 298 -8.58 6.45 -2.97
CA ASN A 298 -7.85 7.72 -2.94
C ASN A 298 -7.88 8.45 -1.59
N LYS A 299 -8.77 8.06 -0.66
CA LYS A 299 -8.98 8.72 0.63
C LYS A 299 -8.40 7.93 1.80
N PHE A 300 -8.52 6.60 1.77
CA PHE A 300 -8.12 5.73 2.87
C PHE A 300 -7.49 4.45 2.35
N SER A 301 -6.48 3.95 3.05
CA SER A 301 -5.89 2.65 2.77
C SER A 301 -6.43 1.58 3.74
N PHE A 302 -5.74 0.45 3.81
CA PHE A 302 -5.98 -0.65 4.72
C PHE A 302 -4.79 -0.86 5.67
N THR A 303 -4.22 0.24 6.16
CA THR A 303 -3.05 0.24 7.04
C THR A 303 -3.39 0.78 8.43
N LEU A 304 -2.88 0.12 9.47
CA LEU A 304 -2.87 0.62 10.83
C LEU A 304 -1.45 0.97 11.24
N SER A 305 -1.29 2.10 11.91
CA SER A 305 0.00 2.56 12.43
C SER A 305 -0.01 2.53 13.95
N LYS A 306 1.12 2.17 14.57
CA LYS A 306 1.28 2.20 16.02
C LYS A 306 1.02 3.62 16.49
N SER A 307 0.06 3.77 17.40
CA SER A 307 -0.18 5.04 18.06
C SER A 307 0.94 5.26 19.05
N ALA A 308 1.55 6.46 19.04
CA ALA A 308 2.19 6.94 20.25
C ALA A 308 1.13 6.89 21.36
N GLU A 309 1.48 6.30 22.48
CA GLU A 309 0.61 6.12 23.63
C GLU A 309 -0.03 7.48 23.97
N GLN A 310 -1.35 7.62 23.74
CA GLN A 310 -2.06 8.78 24.25
C GLN A 310 -2.11 8.57 25.76
N LYS A 311 -1.22 9.27 26.49
CA LYS A 311 -1.47 9.55 27.91
C LYS A 311 -2.92 10.01 28.02
N THR A 312 -3.71 9.28 28.79
CA THR A 312 -5.11 9.59 29.06
C THR A 312 -5.21 11.06 29.49
N PRO A 313 -6.18 11.84 28.96
CA PRO A 313 -6.56 13.10 29.58
C PRO A 313 -7.34 12.78 30.86
N ASP A 314 -6.61 12.43 31.91
CA ASP A 314 -7.10 12.53 33.30
C ASP A 314 -6.49 13.78 33.91
N GLN A 315 -7.00 14.95 33.49
CA GLN A 315 -6.99 16.20 34.26
C GLN A 315 -8.25 17.01 33.91
#